data_AF-A0A3B8W1T7-F1
#
_entry.id   AF-A0A3B8W1T7-F1
#
_cell.length_a   1.000
_cell.length_b   1.000
_cell.length_c   1.000
_cell.angle_alpha   90.00
_cell.angle_beta   90.00
_cell.angle_gamma   90.00
#
_symmetry.space_group_name_H-M   'P 1'
#
loop_
_entity.id
_entity.type
_entity.pdbx_description
1 polymer ?
#
loop_
_entity_poly.entity_id
_entity_poly.type
_entity_poly.pdbx_seq_one_letter_code
_entity_poly.pdbx_strand_id
1 'polypeptide(L)'
;NKYFDGLAAGKLIVVNVNGWMREEIEQAHCGIFVDRARPAALVEKLTSLSAAEVQQMKSNARSLAKRSYDRLALAEKFAGLFREEMK
;
A
#
# COMPACT_ATOMS: atom_id res chain seq x y z
N ASN A 1 10.36 -6.22 0.64
CA ASN A 1 10.21 -5.16 1.69
C ASN A 1 8.76 -5.19 2.13
N LYS A 2 8.51 -5.32 3.44
CA LYS A 2 7.21 -5.72 4.04
C LYS A 2 5.99 -4.97 3.49
N TYR A 3 6.10 -3.67 3.24
CA TYR A 3 5.00 -2.86 2.70
C TYR A 3 4.60 -3.31 1.28
N PHE A 4 5.57 -3.35 0.37
CA PHE A 4 5.35 -3.78 -1.02
C PHE A 4 4.97 -5.26 -1.11
N ASP A 5 5.57 -6.11 -0.28
CA ASP A 5 5.25 -7.55 -0.23
C ASP A 5 3.78 -7.75 0.20
N GLY A 6 3.31 -6.98 1.18
CA GLY A 6 1.91 -6.99 1.64
C GLY A 6 0.93 -6.51 0.56
N LEU A 7 1.26 -5.41 -0.13
CA LEU A 7 0.47 -4.90 -1.25
C LEU A 7 0.37 -5.95 -2.37
N ALA A 8 1.52 -6.51 -2.77
CA ALA A 8 1.58 -7.52 -3.81
C ALA A 8 0.81 -8.79 -3.42
N ALA A 9 0.84 -9.19 -2.15
CA ALA A 9 0.07 -10.33 -1.65
C ALA A 9 -1.44 -10.04 -1.49
N GLY A 10 -1.91 -8.82 -1.77
CA GLY A 10 -3.31 -8.45 -1.62
C GLY A 10 -3.77 -8.57 -0.16
N LYS A 11 -2.92 -8.15 0.78
CA LYS A 11 -3.24 -8.13 2.21
C LYS A 11 -3.78 -6.75 2.60
N LEU A 12 -4.59 -6.72 3.64
CA LEU A 12 -4.94 -5.48 4.32
C LEU A 12 -3.65 -4.86 4.86
N ILE A 13 -3.39 -3.59 4.53
CA ILE A 13 -2.20 -2.91 5.00
C ILE A 13 -2.51 -2.16 6.29
N VAL A 14 -1.68 -2.39 7.31
CA VAL A 14 -1.74 -1.62 8.56
C VAL A 14 -0.42 -0.90 8.71
N VAL A 15 -0.45 0.43 8.76
CA VAL A 15 0.75 1.23 9.01
C VAL A 15 0.60 1.99 10.31
N ASN A 16 1.71 2.09 11.04
CA ASN A 16 1.79 2.79 12.31
C ASN A 16 2.81 3.94 12.28
N VAL A 17 3.24 4.32 11.08
CA VAL A 17 4.15 5.43 10.85
C VAL A 17 3.47 6.46 9.97
N ASN A 18 3.68 7.74 10.30
CA ASN A 18 3.21 8.83 9.46
C ASN A 18 4.08 8.96 8.19
N GLY A 19 3.64 9.80 7.26
CA GLY A 19 4.30 10.07 6.00
C GLY A 19 3.65 9.35 4.81
N TRP A 20 4.42 9.20 3.73
CA TRP A 20 3.90 8.79 2.43
C TRP A 20 3.14 7.45 2.44
N MET A 21 3.56 6.47 3.26
CA MET A 21 2.87 5.18 3.34
C MET A 21 1.45 5.32 3.89
N ARG A 22 1.23 6.23 4.85
CA ARG A 22 -0.10 6.51 5.39
C ARG A 22 -0.99 7.15 4.32
N GLU A 23 -0.49 8.20 3.69
CA GLU A 23 -1.21 8.93 2.66
C GLU A 23 -1.60 8.00 1.50
N GLU A 24 -0.69 7.14 1.07
CA GLU A 24 -0.94 6.21 -0.03
C GLU A 24 -2.00 5.17 0.31
N ILE A 25 -1.96 4.55 1.50
CA ILE A 25 -2.98 3.54 1.86
C ILE A 25 -4.36 4.16 2.07
N GLU A 26 -4.41 5.41 2.55
CA GLU A 26 -5.65 6.18 2.74
C GLU A 26 -6.24 6.54 1.38
N GLN A 27 -5.43 7.09 0.45
CA GLN A 27 -5.86 7.42 -0.91
C GLN A 27 -6.26 6.19 -1.74
N ALA A 28 -5.52 5.09 -1.60
CA ALA A 28 -5.84 3.85 -2.30
C ALA A 28 -6.95 3.05 -1.62
N HIS A 29 -7.43 3.47 -0.44
CA HIS A 29 -8.39 2.74 0.38
C HIS A 29 -8.01 1.25 0.55
N CYS A 30 -6.73 0.97 0.83
CA CYS A 30 -6.19 -0.38 0.89
C CYS A 30 -5.69 -0.80 2.28
N GLY A 31 -5.93 0.06 3.28
CA GLY A 31 -5.40 -0.15 4.61
C GLY A 31 -5.96 0.79 5.65
N ILE A 32 -5.43 0.64 6.87
CA ILE A 32 -5.72 1.48 8.02
C ILE A 32 -4.44 2.01 8.65
N PHE A 33 -4.50 3.24 9.13
CA PHE A 33 -3.47 3.83 9.97
C PHE A 33 -3.80 3.62 11.46
N VAL A 34 -2.78 3.30 12.25
CA VAL A 34 -2.89 3.15 13.71
C VAL A 34 -1.79 3.95 14.39
N ASP A 35 -2.17 4.86 15.29
CA ASP A 35 -1.20 5.61 16.09
C ASP A 35 -0.48 4.70 17.09
N ARG A 36 0.86 4.71 17.07
CA ARG A 36 1.72 3.94 17.99
C ARG A 36 1.53 4.34 19.45
N ALA A 37 1.14 5.58 19.71
CA ALA A 37 0.83 6.05 21.05
C ALA A 37 -0.49 5.47 21.60
N ARG A 38 -1.32 4.87 20.73
CA ARG A 38 -2.63 4.30 21.10
C ARG A 38 -2.79 2.87 20.57
N PRO A 39 -2.11 1.87 21.14
CA PRO A 39 -2.21 0.47 20.69
C PRO A 39 -3.64 -0.09 20.68
N ALA A 40 -4.49 0.35 21.60
CA ALA A 40 -5.91 -0.03 21.65
C ALA A 40 -6.67 0.31 20.34
N ALA A 41 -6.26 1.36 19.64
CA ALA A 41 -6.86 1.78 18.38
C ALA A 41 -6.68 0.74 17.25
N LEU A 42 -5.69 -0.17 17.36
CA LEU A 42 -5.55 -1.28 16.42
C LEU A 42 -6.77 -2.21 16.50
N VAL A 43 -7.12 -2.63 17.71
CA VAL A 43 -8.22 -3.56 17.95
C VAL A 43 -9.52 -2.91 17.53
N GLU A 44 -9.77 -1.67 17.99
CA GLU A 44 -10.96 -0.90 17.64
C GLU A 44 -11.18 -0.85 16.12
N LYS A 45 -10.16 -0.43 15.36
CA LYS A 45 -10.24 -0.31 13.90
C LYS A 45 -10.41 -1.67 13.20
N LEU A 46 -9.72 -2.71 13.66
CA LEU A 46 -9.86 -4.03 13.04
C LEU A 46 -11.25 -4.63 13.31
N THR A 47 -11.81 -4.41 14.50
CA THR A 47 -13.14 -4.90 14.87
C THR A 47 -14.28 -4.11 14.22
N SER A 48 -14.04 -2.85 13.84
CA SER A 48 -15.06 -2.03 13.16
C SER A 48 -15.21 -2.35 11.68
N LEU A 49 -14.27 -3.08 11.07
CA LEU A 49 -14.31 -3.41 9.65
C LEU A 49 -15.20 -4.63 9.41
N SER A 50 -16.12 -4.49 8.46
CA SER A 50 -16.86 -5.62 7.91
C SER A 50 -15.98 -6.49 7.02
N ALA A 51 -16.39 -7.75 6.83
CA ALA A 51 -15.69 -8.66 5.91
C ALA A 51 -15.66 -8.12 4.46
N ALA A 52 -16.70 -7.39 4.05
CA ALA A 52 -16.77 -6.76 2.73
C ALA A 52 -15.73 -5.65 2.58
N GLU A 53 -15.60 -4.76 3.57
CA GLU A 53 -14.58 -3.72 3.57
C GLU A 53 -13.16 -4.30 3.55
N VAL A 54 -12.89 -5.33 4.36
CA VAL A 54 -11.59 -6.01 4.36
C VAL A 54 -11.27 -6.59 3.00
N GLN A 55 -12.25 -7.23 2.35
CA GLN A 55 -12.04 -7.82 1.03
C GLN A 55 -11.82 -6.75 -0.04
N GLN A 56 -12.52 -5.62 0.04
CA GLN A 56 -12.30 -4.48 -0.85
C GLN A 56 -10.90 -3.88 -0.65
N MET A 57 -10.47 -3.66 0.60
CA MET A 57 -9.14 -3.14 0.91
C MET A 57 -8.03 -4.04 0.40
N LYS A 58 -8.18 -5.37 0.52
CA LYS A 58 -7.24 -6.36 -0.03
C LYS A 58 -7.17 -6.32 -1.56
N SER A 59 -8.31 -6.16 -2.24
CA SER A 59 -8.36 -5.98 -3.69
C SER A 59 -7.64 -4.70 -4.11
N ASN A 60 -7.92 -3.60 -3.41
CA ASN A 60 -7.28 -2.30 -3.63
C ASN A 60 -5.76 -2.36 -3.41
N ALA A 61 -5.29 -3.10 -2.40
CA ALA A 61 -3.87 -3.31 -2.13
C ALA A 61 -3.17 -3.99 -3.33
N ARG A 62 -3.78 -5.05 -3.87
CA ARG A 62 -3.25 -5.74 -5.06
C ARG A 62 -3.27 -4.85 -6.29
N SER A 63 -4.31 -4.05 -6.47
CA SER A 63 -4.42 -3.09 -7.58
C SER A 63 -3.36 -1.99 -7.48
N LEU A 64 -3.10 -1.47 -6.28
CA LEU A 64 -2.03 -0.50 -6.03
C LEU A 64 -0.66 -1.11 -6.35
N ALA A 65 -0.40 -2.35 -5.92
CA ALA A 65 0.85 -3.04 -6.24
C ALA A 65 1.10 -3.13 -7.76
N LYS A 66 0.08 -3.55 -8.51
CA LYS A 66 0.18 -3.71 -9.97
C LYS A 66 0.38 -2.39 -10.70
N ARG A 67 -0.31 -1.31 -10.28
CA ARG A 67 -0.26 -0.03 -11.00
C ARG A 67 1.00 0.77 -10.70
N SER A 68 1.49 0.72 -9.45
CA SER A 68 2.56 1.61 -8.97
C SER A 68 3.90 0.91 -8.83
N TYR A 69 3.90 -0.41 -8.60
CA TYR A 69 5.07 -1.16 -8.14
C TYR A 69 5.36 -2.41 -8.95
N ASP A 70 4.83 -2.49 -10.19
CA ASP A 70 5.20 -3.58 -11.09
C ASP A 70 6.68 -3.49 -11.45
N ARG A 71 7.39 -4.61 -11.27
CA ARG A 71 8.83 -4.68 -11.44
C ARG A 71 9.26 -4.38 -12.87
N LEU A 72 8.53 -4.90 -13.87
CA LEU A 72 8.90 -4.71 -15.27
C LEU A 72 8.63 -3.27 -15.68
N ALA A 73 7.46 -2.72 -15.32
CA ALA A 73 7.11 -1.34 -15.60
C ALA A 73 8.12 -0.34 -14.99
N LEU A 74 8.53 -0.56 -13.74
CA LEU A 74 9.54 0.28 -13.09
C LEU A 74 10.92 0.14 -13.74
N ALA A 75 11.32 -1.07 -14.13
CA ALA A 75 12.59 -1.30 -14.82
C ALA A 75 12.63 -0.61 -16.19
N GLU A 76 11.53 -0.67 -16.95
CA GLU A 76 11.41 0.03 -18.23
C GLU A 76 11.49 1.55 -18.06
N LYS A 77 10.76 2.11 -17.08
CA LYS A 77 10.81 3.53 -16.75
C LYS A 77 12.23 3.97 -16.38
N PHE A 78 12.92 3.19 -15.55
CA PHE A 78 14.30 3.45 -15.14
C PHE A 78 15.27 3.40 -16.33
N ALA A 79 15.17 2.37 -17.18
CA ALA A 79 15.98 2.26 -18.38
C ALA A 79 15.71 3.39 -19.40
N GLY A 80 14.53 4.00 -19.38
CA GLY A 80 14.18 5.16 -20.19
C GLY A 80 15.01 6.40 -19.87
N LEU A 81 15.33 6.63 -18.59
CA LEU A 81 16.09 7.81 -18.14
C LEU A 81 17.46 7.91 -18.84
N PHE A 82 18.16 6.80 -19.01
CA PHE A 82 19.47 6.78 -19.67
C PHE A 82 19.39 6.96 -21.18
N ARG A 83 18.26 6.60 -21.82
CA ARG A 83 18.09 6.79 -23.27
C ARG A 83 17.82 8.25 -23.63
N GLU A 84 17.27 9.02 -22.71
CA GLU A 84 17.04 10.45 -22.89
C GLU A 84 18.35 11.24 -22.76
N GLU A 85 19.25 10.87 -21.86
CA GLU A 85 20.56 11.52 -21.71
C GLU A 85 21.58 11.17 -22.83
N MET A 86 21.35 10.08 -23.55
CA MET A 86 22.22 9.64 -24.67
C MET A 86 21.79 10.18 -26.05
N LYS A 87 20.76 11.03 -26.10
CA LYS A 87 20.37 11.78 -27.30
C LYS A 87 20.93 13.20 -27.24
#